data_AF-A0A2W4W4U4-F1
#
_entry.id   AF-A0A2W4W4U4-F1
#
_cell.length_a   1.000
_cell.length_b   1.000
_cell.length_c   1.000
_cell.angle_alpha   90.00
_cell.angle_beta   90.00
_cell.angle_gamma   90.00
#
_symmetry.space_group_name_H-M   'P 1'
#
loop_
_entity.id
_entity.type
_entity.pdbx_description
1 polymer ?
#
loop_
_entity_poly.entity_id
_entity_poly.type
_entity_poly.pdbx_seq_one_letter_code
_entity_poly.pdbx_strand_id
1 'polypeptide(L)'
;MGSTLWVLGKNRTTDGDDWDHSALFNAVENLDPICERLGVLKLSTFLDWSDFEANMADDDDEFLDEENLKNKAMWFSPIEALPTLNALRDYLANHETERKNIFEKDLQHFSEDLLEELDDCISKVGKIANEGDTFHFCVVM
;
A
#
# COMPACT_ATOMS: atom_id res chain seq x y z
N MET A 1 15.32 10.64 2.94
CA MET A 1 14.05 10.84 2.22
C MET A 1 13.60 9.44 1.90
N GLY A 2 12.56 8.98 2.57
CA GLY A 2 12.03 7.62 2.41
C GLY A 2 10.63 7.73 1.87
N SER A 3 10.28 6.89 0.90
CA SER A 3 8.93 6.86 0.34
C SER A 3 8.00 6.02 1.22
N THR A 4 6.75 6.43 1.31
CA THR A 4 5.70 5.76 2.08
C THR A 4 4.44 5.59 1.23
N LEU A 5 3.55 4.68 1.65
CA LEU A 5 2.27 4.45 0.99
C LEU A 5 1.14 5.11 1.77
N TRP A 6 0.24 5.79 1.06
CA TRP A 6 -0.99 6.34 1.61
C TRP A 6 -2.19 5.61 1.04
N VAL A 7 -3.14 5.26 1.91
CA VAL A 7 -4.41 4.62 1.52
C VAL A 7 -5.50 5.66 1.38
N LEU A 8 -5.83 6.01 0.14
CA LEU A 8 -6.83 7.04 -0.17
C LEU A 8 -8.13 6.40 -0.67
N GLY A 9 -9.28 6.97 -0.26
CA GLY A 9 -10.59 6.64 -0.82
C GLY A 9 -10.99 7.63 -1.91
N LYS A 10 -11.69 7.18 -2.97
CA LYS A 10 -12.04 8.05 -4.09
C LYS A 10 -12.98 9.20 -3.71
N ASN A 11 -13.84 9.00 -2.72
CA ASN A 11 -14.72 10.04 -2.20
C ASN A 11 -14.06 10.91 -1.13
N ARG A 12 -12.89 10.52 -0.62
CA ARG A 12 -12.16 11.18 0.48
C ARG A 12 -10.66 11.19 0.18
N THR A 13 -10.30 11.84 -0.92
CA THR A 13 -8.92 11.99 -1.37
C THR A 13 -8.11 12.98 -0.53
N THR A 14 -8.79 13.80 0.27
CA THR A 14 -8.18 14.82 1.15
C THR A 14 -8.04 14.36 2.60
N ASP A 15 -8.69 13.27 2.96
CA ASP A 15 -8.42 12.57 4.22
C ASP A 15 -7.12 11.79 4.01
N GLY A 16 -6.00 12.50 4.16
CA GLY A 16 -4.67 11.92 4.03
C GLY A 16 -4.45 10.74 4.98
N ASP A 17 -3.41 9.97 4.69
CA ASP A 17 -3.01 8.87 5.55
C ASP A 17 -2.24 9.41 6.78
N ASP A 18 -2.63 8.97 7.97
CA ASP A 18 -1.99 9.32 9.24
C ASP A 18 -0.93 8.32 9.70
N TRP A 19 -0.73 7.25 8.92
CA TRP A 19 0.19 6.17 9.23
C TRP A 19 1.37 6.14 8.25
N ASP A 20 2.56 5.82 8.78
CA ASP A 20 3.73 5.62 7.94
C ASP A 20 3.75 4.16 7.47
N HIS A 21 3.54 3.94 6.18
CA HIS A 21 3.60 2.63 5.53
C HIS A 21 4.93 2.39 4.80
N SER A 22 6.03 2.92 5.33
CA SER A 22 7.36 2.79 4.74
C SER A 22 7.84 1.34 4.74
N ALA A 23 7.53 0.52 5.77
CA ALA A 23 7.94 -0.88 5.78
C ALA A 23 7.26 -1.67 4.66
N LEU A 24 5.96 -1.43 4.44
CA LEU A 24 5.15 -2.01 3.40
C LEU A 24 5.68 -1.60 2.03
N PHE A 25 5.95 -0.30 1.81
CA PHE A 25 6.55 0.19 0.57
C PHE A 25 7.84 -0.57 0.22
N ASN A 26 8.77 -0.68 1.18
CA ASN A 26 10.04 -1.39 0.99
C ASN A 26 9.87 -2.90 0.83
N ALA A 27 8.78 -3.47 1.33
CA ALA A 27 8.50 -4.90 1.27
C ALA A 27 7.73 -5.35 0.02
N VAL A 28 6.99 -4.45 -0.65
CA VAL A 28 6.04 -4.79 -1.73
C VAL A 28 6.60 -5.78 -2.75
N GLU A 29 7.77 -5.50 -3.32
CA GLU A 29 8.33 -6.36 -4.38
C GLU A 29 8.68 -7.76 -3.86
N ASN A 30 9.13 -7.83 -2.61
CA ASN A 30 9.50 -9.07 -1.93
C ASN A 30 8.28 -9.84 -1.40
N LEU A 31 7.11 -9.20 -1.32
CA LEU A 31 5.84 -9.82 -0.94
C LEU A 31 5.15 -10.53 -2.10
N ASP A 32 5.40 -10.13 -3.35
CA ASP A 32 4.78 -10.73 -4.54
C ASP A 32 5.05 -12.24 -4.68
N PRO A 33 6.28 -12.76 -4.49
CA PRO A 33 6.51 -14.20 -4.50
C PRO A 33 5.71 -14.94 -3.42
N ILE A 34 5.45 -14.30 -2.29
CA ILE A 34 4.61 -14.86 -1.22
C ILE A 34 3.15 -14.93 -1.68
N CYS A 35 2.65 -13.85 -2.29
CA CYS A 35 1.31 -13.80 -2.88
C CYS A 35 1.10 -14.93 -3.91
N GLU A 36 2.06 -15.13 -4.81
CA GLU A 36 2.00 -16.18 -5.82
C GLU A 36 1.89 -17.58 -5.20
N ARG A 37 2.67 -17.87 -4.16
CA ARG A 37 2.60 -19.17 -3.46
C ARG A 37 1.28 -19.37 -2.70
N LEU A 38 0.69 -18.28 -2.20
CA LEU A 38 -0.62 -18.30 -1.54
C LEU A 38 -1.78 -18.35 -2.55
N GLY A 39 -1.52 -18.14 -3.85
CA GLY A 39 -2.54 -18.13 -4.89
C GLY A 39 -3.44 -16.89 -4.86
N VAL A 40 -2.94 -15.79 -4.28
CA VAL A 40 -3.64 -14.50 -4.23
C VAL A 40 -3.04 -13.51 -5.22
N LEU A 41 -3.73 -12.38 -5.46
CA LEU A 41 -3.21 -11.32 -6.33
C LEU A 41 -1.96 -10.70 -5.71
N LYS A 42 -1.02 -10.30 -6.57
CA LYS A 42 0.22 -9.62 -6.17
C LYS A 42 -0.07 -8.28 -5.53
N LEU A 43 0.68 -7.91 -4.50
CA LEU A 43 0.46 -6.62 -3.86
C LEU A 43 0.82 -5.47 -4.80
N SER A 44 1.89 -5.65 -5.60
CA SER A 44 2.31 -4.67 -6.60
C SER A 44 1.24 -4.34 -7.65
N THR A 45 0.27 -5.23 -7.90
CA THR A 45 -0.82 -4.96 -8.86
C THR A 45 -1.81 -3.90 -8.38
N PHE A 46 -1.79 -3.59 -7.09
CA PHE A 46 -2.61 -2.54 -6.48
C PHE A 46 -1.83 -1.23 -6.26
N LEU A 47 -0.54 -1.19 -6.65
CA LEU A 47 0.23 0.04 -6.61
C LEU A 47 0.13 0.76 -7.95
N ASP A 48 -0.07 2.06 -7.86
CA ASP A 48 -0.03 2.95 -9.01
C ASP A 48 1.18 3.87 -8.89
N TRP A 49 2.10 3.73 -9.84
CA TRP A 49 3.32 4.53 -9.91
C TRP A 49 3.10 5.88 -10.61
N SER A 50 1.90 6.11 -11.18
CA SER A 50 1.57 7.36 -11.88
C SER A 50 1.70 8.58 -10.97
N ASP A 51 1.38 8.43 -9.69
CA ASP A 51 1.52 9.49 -8.68
C ASP A 51 2.97 9.83 -8.39
N PHE A 52 3.85 8.81 -8.33
CA PHE A 52 5.28 9.01 -8.17
C PHE A 52 5.89 9.73 -9.38
N GLU A 53 5.48 9.35 -10.59
CA GLU A 53 5.91 10.02 -11.82
C GLU A 53 5.41 11.47 -11.89
N ALA A 54 4.19 11.74 -11.42
CA ALA A 54 3.65 13.10 -11.34
C ALA A 54 4.41 13.95 -10.31
N ASN A 55 4.73 13.40 -9.14
CA ASN A 55 5.49 14.08 -8.08
C ASN A 55 6.97 14.35 -8.45
N MET A 56 7.53 13.59 -9.41
CA MET A 56 8.91 13.74 -9.88
C MET A 56 9.04 14.63 -11.13
N ALA A 57 7.93 14.97 -11.79
CA ALA A 57 7.95 15.93 -12.88
C ALA A 57 8.14 17.33 -12.27
N ASP A 58 9.28 17.98 -12.57
CA ASP A 58 9.75 19.30 -12.11
C ASP A 58 8.79 20.51 -12.37
N ASP A 59 7.49 20.29 -12.63
CA ASP A 59 6.50 21.36 -12.60
C ASP A 59 6.07 21.57 -11.14
N ASP A 60 6.30 22.77 -10.60
CA ASP A 60 6.06 23.26 -9.22
C ASP A 60 4.62 23.07 -8.65
N ASP A 61 3.78 22.22 -9.24
CA ASP A 61 2.46 21.88 -8.72
C ASP A 61 2.58 20.76 -7.68
N GLU A 62 2.79 21.19 -6.43
CA GLU A 62 2.68 20.40 -5.21
C GLU A 62 1.38 19.57 -5.22
N PHE A 63 1.49 18.27 -5.48
CA PHE A 63 0.40 17.28 -5.53
C PHE A 63 -0.66 17.53 -6.62
N LEU A 64 -1.11 16.44 -7.27
CA LEU A 64 -2.28 16.51 -8.15
C LEU A 64 -3.48 17.03 -7.34
N ASP A 65 -4.15 18.08 -7.84
CA ASP A 65 -5.41 18.51 -7.25
C ASP A 65 -6.42 17.34 -7.17
N GLU A 66 -7.39 17.44 -6.27
CA GLU A 66 -8.35 16.36 -5.99
C GLU A 66 -9.04 15.83 -7.27
N GLU A 67 -9.33 16.70 -8.23
CA GLU A 67 -9.99 16.33 -9.48
C GLU A 67 -9.04 15.60 -10.43
N ASN A 68 -7.78 16.05 -10.53
CA ASN A 68 -6.75 15.38 -11.32
C ASN A 68 -6.36 14.04 -10.71
N LEU A 69 -6.25 13.92 -9.38
CA LEU A 69 -5.98 12.66 -8.70
C LEU A 69 -7.10 11.66 -8.99
N LYS A 70 -8.37 12.05 -8.83
CA LYS A 70 -9.51 11.16 -9.13
C LYS A 70 -9.56 10.67 -10.57
N ASN A 71 -9.06 11.48 -11.51
CA ASN A 71 -9.11 11.17 -12.94
C ASN A 71 -7.87 10.43 -13.45
N LYS A 72 -6.69 10.66 -12.85
CA LYS A 72 -5.42 10.07 -13.31
C LYS A 72 -5.03 8.81 -12.52
N ALA A 73 -5.36 8.76 -11.23
CA ALA A 73 -5.02 7.63 -10.39
C ALA A 73 -5.79 6.36 -10.78
N MET A 74 -5.15 5.21 -10.62
CA MET A 74 -5.80 3.92 -10.69
C MET A 74 -6.54 3.63 -9.38
N TRP A 75 -7.84 3.41 -9.50
CA TRP A 75 -8.72 3.08 -8.39
C TRP A 75 -9.04 1.60 -8.38
N PHE A 76 -8.81 0.95 -7.25
CA PHE A 76 -8.94 -0.48 -7.06
C PHE A 76 -10.15 -0.83 -6.20
N SER A 77 -10.69 -2.03 -6.42
CA SER A 77 -11.79 -2.57 -5.61
C SER A 77 -11.26 -3.11 -4.28
N PRO A 78 -11.75 -2.62 -3.12
CA PRO A 78 -11.37 -3.17 -1.82
C PRO A 78 -11.64 -4.67 -1.70
N ILE A 79 -12.69 -5.18 -2.37
CA ILE A 79 -13.08 -6.59 -2.35
C ILE A 79 -12.01 -7.48 -2.99
N GLU A 80 -11.23 -6.96 -3.94
CA GLU A 80 -10.16 -7.68 -4.62
C GLU A 80 -8.85 -7.64 -3.82
N ALA A 81 -8.57 -6.53 -3.14
CA ALA A 81 -7.33 -6.33 -2.39
C ALA A 81 -7.36 -6.91 -0.97
N LEU A 82 -8.50 -6.85 -0.27
CA LEU A 82 -8.61 -7.34 1.10
C LEU A 82 -8.23 -8.83 1.26
N PRO A 83 -8.62 -9.75 0.36
CA PRO A 83 -8.17 -11.14 0.45
C PRO A 83 -6.64 -11.27 0.40
N THR A 84 -5.98 -10.52 -0.48
CA THR A 84 -4.51 -10.50 -0.56
C THR A 84 -3.89 -9.96 0.72
N LEU A 85 -4.36 -8.80 1.21
CA LEU A 85 -3.81 -8.16 2.41
C LEU A 85 -3.96 -9.06 3.65
N ASN A 86 -5.15 -9.64 3.85
CA ASN A 86 -5.40 -10.56 4.96
C ASN A 86 -4.54 -11.83 4.86
N ALA A 87 -4.43 -12.42 3.66
CA ALA A 87 -3.63 -13.62 3.46
C ALA A 87 -2.13 -13.38 3.74
N LEU A 88 -1.59 -12.25 3.27
CA LEU A 88 -0.22 -11.85 3.54
C LEU A 88 0.01 -11.64 5.03
N ARG A 89 -0.84 -10.85 5.68
CA ARG A 89 -0.75 -10.55 7.11
C ARG A 89 -0.75 -11.83 7.94
N ASP A 90 -1.72 -12.72 7.71
CA ASP A 90 -1.83 -13.98 8.45
C ASP A 90 -0.64 -14.91 8.19
N TYR A 91 -0.16 -14.97 6.95
CA TYR A 91 1.02 -15.74 6.62
C TYR A 91 2.26 -15.23 7.36
N LEU A 92 2.53 -13.93 7.27
CA LEU A 92 3.72 -13.30 7.86
C LEU A 92 3.70 -13.30 9.39
N ALA A 93 2.53 -13.22 10.01
CA ALA A 93 2.37 -13.36 11.45
C ALA A 93 2.85 -14.74 11.94
N ASN A 94 2.65 -15.78 11.14
CA ASN A 94 3.03 -17.16 11.46
C ASN A 94 4.42 -17.58 10.95
N HIS A 95 5.07 -16.76 10.11
CA HIS A 95 6.35 -17.08 9.48
C HIS A 95 7.39 -15.98 9.74
N GLU A 96 7.77 -15.77 11.00
CA GLU A 96 8.69 -14.70 11.43
C GLU A 96 10.02 -14.68 10.66
N THR A 97 10.63 -15.85 10.43
CA THR A 97 11.91 -15.93 9.70
C THR A 97 11.76 -15.41 8.26
N GLU A 98 10.67 -15.77 7.59
CA GLU A 98 10.42 -15.29 6.24
C GLU A 98 10.09 -13.80 6.23
N ARG A 99 9.29 -13.34 7.20
CA ARG A 99 8.99 -11.92 7.41
C ARG A 99 10.26 -11.08 7.56
N LYS A 100 11.25 -11.55 8.33
CA LYS A 100 12.55 -10.86 8.47
C LYS A 100 13.40 -10.91 7.20
N ASN A 101 13.29 -11.98 6.42
CA ASN A 101 14.08 -12.17 5.19
C ASN A 101 13.55 -11.37 3.99
N ILE A 102 12.34 -10.82 4.08
CA ILE A 102 11.80 -9.86 3.10
C ILE A 102 12.65 -8.59 3.04
N PHE A 103 13.23 -8.21 4.17
CA PHE A 103 14.03 -7.01 4.31
C PHE A 103 15.52 -7.31 4.17
N GLU A 104 16.26 -6.36 3.61
CA GLU A 104 17.72 -6.36 3.71
C GLU A 104 18.16 -6.34 5.17
N LYS A 105 19.39 -6.82 5.45
CA LYS A 105 19.89 -6.98 6.83
C LYS A 105 19.73 -5.74 7.70
N ASP A 106 19.94 -4.56 7.12
CA ASP A 106 19.89 -3.29 7.84
C ASP A 106 18.45 -2.80 8.07
N LEU A 107 17.46 -3.39 7.37
CA LEU A 107 16.04 -3.05 7.41
C LEU A 107 15.19 -4.11 8.13
N GLN A 108 15.79 -5.18 8.69
CA GLN A 108 15.03 -6.25 9.37
C GLN A 108 14.22 -5.75 10.58
N HIS A 109 14.56 -4.59 11.13
CA HIS A 109 13.80 -3.97 12.22
C HIS A 109 12.38 -3.56 11.79
N PHE A 110 12.18 -3.21 10.51
CA PHE A 110 10.85 -2.93 9.92
C PHE A 110 9.94 -4.16 9.80
N SER A 111 10.45 -5.37 10.11
CA SER A 111 9.64 -6.58 10.02
C SER A 111 8.51 -6.66 11.05
N GLU A 112 8.60 -5.92 12.15
CA GLU A 112 7.51 -5.79 13.12
C GLU A 112 6.50 -4.74 12.63
N ASP A 113 7.01 -3.58 12.21
CA ASP A 113 6.22 -2.49 11.62
C ASP A 113 5.38 -2.97 10.43
N LEU A 114 5.91 -3.86 9.59
CA LEU A 114 5.19 -4.43 8.45
C LEU A 114 3.85 -5.07 8.82
N LEU A 115 3.75 -5.74 9.98
CA LEU A 115 2.47 -6.33 10.40
C LEU A 115 1.48 -5.26 10.85
N GLU A 116 1.96 -4.24 11.56
CA GLU A 116 1.13 -3.12 12.03
C GLU A 116 0.61 -2.32 10.84
N GLU A 117 1.49 -2.04 9.87
CA GLU A 117 1.18 -1.38 8.61
C GLU A 117 0.19 -2.19 7.75
N LEU A 118 0.33 -3.51 7.68
CA LEU A 118 -0.67 -4.37 7.01
C LEU A 118 -2.02 -4.34 7.74
N ASP A 119 -2.02 -4.39 9.08
CA ASP A 119 -3.25 -4.30 9.87
C ASP A 119 -3.96 -2.95 9.67
N ASP A 120 -3.21 -1.85 9.58
CA ASP A 120 -3.75 -0.52 9.30
C ASP A 120 -4.30 -0.41 7.87
N CYS A 121 -3.55 -0.89 6.86
CA CYS A 121 -4.02 -0.98 5.49
C CYS A 121 -5.31 -1.81 5.37
N ILE A 122 -5.39 -2.96 6.02
CA ILE A 122 -6.61 -3.80 6.06
C ILE A 122 -7.78 -3.02 6.68
N SER A 123 -7.53 -2.31 7.79
CA SER A 123 -8.54 -1.48 8.47
C SER A 123 -9.05 -0.37 7.56
N LYS A 124 -8.17 0.38 6.90
CA LYS A 124 -8.50 1.49 6.00
C LYS A 124 -9.22 1.01 4.75
N VAL A 125 -8.69 0.02 4.04
CA VAL A 125 -9.34 -0.58 2.88
C VAL A 125 -10.68 -1.21 3.26
N GLY A 126 -10.79 -1.82 4.44
CA GLY A 126 -12.04 -2.37 4.98
C GLY A 126 -13.10 -1.29 5.26
N LYS A 127 -12.70 -0.13 5.79
CA LYS A 127 -13.61 1.02 5.93
C LYS A 127 -14.11 1.52 4.58
N ILE A 128 -13.20 1.70 3.61
CA ILE A 128 -13.55 2.11 2.24
C ILE A 128 -14.53 1.11 1.60
N ALA A 129 -14.31 -0.20 1.80
CA ALA A 129 -15.22 -1.26 1.35
C ALA A 129 -16.63 -1.11 1.94
N ASN A 130 -16.73 -0.85 3.24
CA ASN A 130 -18.01 -0.68 3.94
C ASN A 130 -18.76 0.58 3.48
N GLU A 131 -18.04 1.60 3.03
CA GLU A 131 -18.61 2.81 2.44
C GLU A 131 -19.02 2.62 0.96
N GLY A 132 -18.70 1.47 0.36
CA GLY A 132 -19.02 1.15 -1.03
C GLY A 132 -18.14 1.93 -2.03
N ASP A 133 -16.94 2.32 -1.61
CA ASP A 133 -16.02 3.14 -2.39
C ASP A 133 -14.82 2.31 -2.93
N THR A 134 -14.01 2.94 -3.78
CA THR A 134 -12.74 2.41 -4.30
C THR A 134 -11.56 3.04 -3.58
N PHE A 135 -10.44 2.32 -3.51
CA PHE A 135 -9.23 2.79 -2.86
C PHE A 135 -8.08 2.97 -3.86
N HIS A 136 -7.05 3.68 -3.44
CA HIS A 136 -5.81 3.86 -4.18
C HIS A 136 -4.63 3.88 -3.21
N PHE A 137 -3.55 3.18 -3.55
CA PHE A 137 -2.28 3.27 -2.83
C PHE A 137 -1.39 4.34 -3.47
N CYS A 138 -1.36 5.52 -2.86
CA CYS A 138 -0.58 6.66 -3.32
C CYS A 138 0.85 6.55 -2.77
N VAL A 139 1.86 6.68 -3.64
CA VAL A 139 3.27 6.71 -3.24
C VAL A 139 3.69 8.15 -2.97
N VAL A 140 4.12 8.44 -1.74
CA VAL A 140 4.54 9.77 -1.28
C VAL A 140 6.01 9.74 -0.85
N MET A 141 6.76 10.83 -1.04
CA MET A 141 8.20 10.98 -0.71
C MET A 141 8.48 12.11 0.28
#